data_AF-A0A1E4TA94-F1
#
_entry.id   AF-A0A1E4TA94-F1
#
_cell.length_a   1.000
_cell.length_b   1.000
_cell.length_c   1.000
_cell.angle_alpha   90.00
_cell.angle_beta   90.00
_cell.angle_gamma   90.00
#
_symmetry.space_group_name_H-M   'P 1'
#
loop_
_entity.id
_entity.type
_entity.pdbx_description
1 polymer ?
#
loop_
_entity_poly.entity_id
_entity_poly.type
_entity_poly.pdbx_seq_one_letter_code
_entity_poly.pdbx_strand_id
1 'polypeptide(L)'
;MNRFTAKTTLMLLCRGIKTVPPPSATVKDPATFLQAIGRGVGEYSELFESWDQLMTADSRALKELGVQNAAHRKYILAWQERFRQGREPYHIKPGVKKFGGERRRAEVLHKMRQKSK
;
A
#
# COMPACT_ATOMS: atom_id res chain seq x y z
N MET A 1 51.31 2.42 10.90
CA MET A 1 50.20 1.48 11.16
C MET A 1 49.04 1.84 10.24
N ASN A 2 48.95 1.14 9.11
CA ASN A 2 47.90 1.32 8.09
C ASN A 2 46.58 0.73 8.57
N ARG A 3 45.50 1.53 8.66
CA ARG A 3 44.09 1.12 8.44
C ARG A 3 43.19 2.31 8.09
N PHE A 4 43.39 2.93 6.93
CA PHE A 4 42.30 3.66 6.26
C PHE A 4 41.94 2.88 5.00
N THR A 5 41.17 1.80 5.20
CA THR A 5 40.61 0.98 4.12
C THR A 5 39.57 1.80 3.37
N ALA A 6 39.78 1.92 2.07
CA ALA A 6 38.94 2.60 1.10
C ALA A 6 37.44 2.31 1.26
N LYS A 7 36.63 3.36 1.40
CA LYS A 7 35.18 3.34 1.17
C LYS A 7 34.74 4.51 0.30
N THR A 8 35.52 4.82 -0.72
CA THR A 8 35.19 5.89 -1.67
C THR A 8 35.60 5.43 -3.06
N THR A 9 34.77 4.58 -3.67
CA THR A 9 34.53 4.46 -5.12
C THR A 9 33.45 3.40 -5.31
N LEU A 10 32.17 3.80 -5.27
CA LEU A 10 31.08 3.25 -6.10
C LEU A 10 29.82 4.10 -5.88
N MET A 11 29.86 5.36 -6.32
CA MET A 11 28.70 6.26 -6.30
C MET A 11 28.14 6.53 -7.71
N LEU A 12 28.32 5.62 -8.65
CA LEU A 12 27.68 5.69 -9.96
C LEU A 12 27.28 4.25 -10.37
N LEU A 13 25.96 4.00 -10.43
CA LEU A 13 25.21 2.88 -11.04
C LEU A 13 24.10 2.24 -10.17
N CYS A 14 23.90 2.65 -8.92
CA CYS A 14 22.75 2.17 -8.13
C CYS A 14 21.53 3.08 -8.31
N ARG A 15 20.65 2.78 -9.26
CA ARG A 15 19.26 3.28 -9.18
C ARG A 15 18.60 2.65 -7.96
N GLY A 16 18.59 3.40 -6.84
CA GLY A 16 17.64 3.25 -5.73
C GLY A 16 17.40 1.84 -5.20
N ILE A 17 18.43 1.19 -4.66
CA ILE A 17 18.22 0.00 -3.83
C ILE A 17 17.44 0.45 -2.60
N LYS A 18 16.13 0.14 -2.57
CA LYS A 18 15.30 0.49 -1.43
C LYS A 18 15.60 -0.47 -0.30
N THR A 19 16.07 0.05 0.83
CA THR A 19 16.31 -0.75 2.03
C THR A 19 15.00 -1.39 2.49
N VAL A 20 15.06 -2.68 2.84
CA VAL A 20 13.92 -3.40 3.44
C VAL A 20 13.77 -2.88 4.87
N PRO A 21 12.61 -2.30 5.23
CA PRO A 21 12.37 -1.86 6.60
C PRO A 21 12.21 -3.08 7.51
N PRO A 22 12.76 -3.05 8.74
CA PRO A 22 12.58 -4.13 9.70
C PRO A 22 11.09 -4.29 10.04
N PRO A 23 10.64 -5.52 10.35
CA PRO A 23 9.26 -5.77 10.76
C PRO A 23 8.93 -4.99 12.05
N SER A 24 7.75 -4.35 12.08
CA SER A 24 7.27 -3.61 13.25
C SER A 24 6.74 -4.58 14.31
N ALA A 25 6.59 -4.11 15.55
CA ALA A 25 5.98 -4.88 16.64
C ALA A 25 4.57 -5.35 16.27
N THR A 26 3.82 -4.53 15.52
CA THR A 26 2.43 -4.80 15.13
C THR A 26 2.33 -5.67 13.87
N VAL A 27 3.28 -5.54 12.94
CA VAL A 27 3.21 -6.22 11.63
C VAL A 27 4.54 -6.90 11.31
N LYS A 28 4.52 -8.22 11.44
CA LYS A 28 5.66 -9.11 11.19
C LYS A 28 5.52 -9.93 9.91
N ASP A 29 4.29 -10.06 9.41
CA ASP A 29 3.93 -10.98 8.35
C ASP A 29 3.26 -10.23 7.18
N PRO A 30 3.55 -10.58 5.91
CA PRO A 30 2.92 -9.99 4.74
C PRO A 30 1.39 -10.07 4.75
N ALA A 31 0.78 -11.17 5.22
CA ALA A 31 -0.67 -11.28 5.25
C ALA A 31 -1.28 -10.26 6.24
N THR A 32 -0.67 -10.15 7.43
CA THR A 32 -1.08 -9.17 8.44
C THR A 32 -1.01 -7.73 7.90
N PHE A 33 0.04 -7.40 7.14
CA PHE A 33 0.19 -6.09 6.51
C PHE A 33 -0.92 -5.79 5.49
N LEU A 34 -1.17 -6.74 4.58
CA LEU A 34 -2.14 -6.58 3.50
C LEU A 34 -3.58 -6.51 4.03
N GLN A 35 -3.88 -7.22 5.11
CA GLN A 35 -5.16 -7.13 5.81
C GLN A 35 -5.32 -5.77 6.52
N ALA A 36 -4.27 -5.27 7.18
CA ALA A 36 -4.31 -4.00 7.92
C ALA A 36 -4.59 -2.78 7.02
N ILE A 37 -4.02 -2.73 5.80
CA ILE A 37 -4.22 -1.62 4.86
C ILE A 37 -5.62 -1.60 4.20
N GLY A 38 -6.32 -2.73 4.19
CA GLY A 38 -7.70 -2.89 3.70
C GLY A 38 -7.86 -2.78 2.18
N ARG A 39 -9.02 -2.31 1.70
CA ARG A 39 -9.35 -2.14 0.25
C ARG A 39 -9.28 -3.41 -0.63
N GLY A 40 -9.48 -4.59 -0.03
CA GLY A 40 -9.50 -5.86 -0.78
C GLY A 40 -8.12 -6.37 -1.23
N VAL A 41 -7.01 -5.74 -0.82
CA VAL A 41 -5.67 -6.28 -1.12
C VAL A 41 -5.27 -7.45 -0.22
N GLY A 42 -6.04 -7.74 0.84
CA GLY A 42 -5.84 -8.92 1.67
C GLY A 42 -6.00 -10.25 0.92
N GLU A 43 -6.73 -10.27 -0.20
CA GLU A 43 -6.92 -11.46 -1.05
C GLU A 43 -5.62 -11.97 -1.67
N TYR A 44 -4.60 -11.12 -1.78
CA TYR A 44 -3.30 -11.47 -2.37
C TYR A 44 -2.30 -11.99 -1.35
N SER A 45 -2.70 -12.22 -0.09
CA SER A 45 -1.77 -12.66 0.96
C SER A 45 -1.06 -13.97 0.62
N GLU A 46 -1.75 -14.89 -0.05
CA GLU A 46 -1.22 -16.21 -0.42
C GLU A 46 -0.14 -16.13 -1.52
N LEU A 47 -0.02 -15.01 -2.22
CA LEU A 47 0.97 -14.82 -3.30
C LEU A 47 2.35 -14.43 -2.78
N PHE A 48 2.47 -14.05 -1.50
CA PHE A 48 3.72 -13.58 -0.90
C PHE A 48 4.21 -14.59 0.12
N GLU A 49 5.41 -15.11 -0.11
CA GLU A 49 6.03 -16.10 0.78
C GLU A 49 6.83 -15.43 1.91
N SER A 50 7.38 -14.24 1.66
CA SER A 50 8.26 -13.55 2.61
C SER A 50 8.00 -12.06 2.70
N TRP A 51 8.34 -11.49 3.86
CA TRP A 51 8.30 -10.05 4.10
C TRP A 51 9.21 -9.28 3.15
N ASP A 52 10.43 -9.80 2.92
CA ASP A 52 11.41 -9.21 2.01
C ASP A 52 10.91 -9.15 0.57
N GLN A 53 10.23 -10.21 0.11
CA GLN A 53 9.59 -10.23 -1.21
C GLN A 53 8.52 -9.14 -1.30
N LEU A 54 7.64 -9.00 -0.30
CA LEU A 54 6.63 -7.96 -0.28
C LEU A 54 7.23 -6.56 -0.30
N MET A 55 8.27 -6.29 0.49
CA MET A 55 8.87 -4.94 0.61
C MET A 55 9.77 -4.58 -0.58
N THR A 56 10.36 -5.57 -1.24
CA THR A 56 11.22 -5.37 -2.42
C THR A 56 10.42 -5.38 -3.73
N ALA A 57 9.19 -5.89 -3.72
CA ALA A 57 8.37 -6.02 -4.93
C ALA A 57 8.10 -4.68 -5.64
N ASP A 58 8.41 -4.67 -6.94
CA ASP A 58 8.07 -3.59 -7.86
C ASP A 58 6.70 -3.80 -8.53
N SER A 59 6.17 -2.77 -9.20
CA SER A 59 4.90 -2.89 -9.93
C SER A 59 4.89 -4.00 -11.00
N ARG A 60 6.04 -4.36 -11.58
CA ARG A 60 6.15 -5.44 -12.57
C ARG A 60 6.10 -6.81 -11.89
N ALA A 61 6.92 -7.01 -10.87
CA ALA A 61 6.90 -8.21 -10.03
C ALA A 61 5.51 -8.48 -9.45
N LEU A 62 4.82 -7.45 -8.94
CA LEU A 62 3.44 -7.58 -8.44
C LEU A 62 2.45 -8.03 -9.53
N LYS A 63 2.65 -7.60 -10.78
CA LYS A 63 1.81 -8.03 -11.90
C LYS A 63 2.08 -9.49 -12.27
N GLU A 64 3.34 -9.90 -12.27
CA GLU A 64 3.78 -11.28 -12.55
C GLU A 64 3.30 -12.25 -11.47
N LEU A 65 3.32 -11.84 -10.21
CA LEU A 65 2.77 -12.61 -9.08
C LEU A 65 1.24 -12.80 -9.14
N GLY A 66 0.53 -12.02 -9.96
CA GLY A 66 -0.92 -12.17 -10.15
C GLY A 66 -1.78 -11.01 -9.65
N VAL A 67 -1.20 -9.92 -9.13
CA VAL A 67 -1.96 -8.72 -8.74
C VAL A 67 -2.33 -7.92 -10.00
N GLN A 68 -3.40 -8.35 -10.68
CA GLN A 68 -3.80 -7.76 -11.97
C GLN A 68 -4.36 -6.33 -11.85
N ASN A 69 -5.03 -6.01 -10.75
CA ASN A 69 -5.60 -4.69 -10.53
C ASN A 69 -4.51 -3.63 -10.31
N ALA A 70 -4.41 -2.67 -11.24
CA ALA A 70 -3.42 -1.60 -11.17
C ALA A 70 -3.58 -0.67 -9.95
N ALA A 71 -4.82 -0.46 -9.46
CA ALA A 71 -5.06 0.33 -8.26
C ALA A 71 -4.51 -0.34 -7.01
N HIS A 72 -4.65 -1.67 -6.92
CA HIS A 72 -4.10 -2.48 -5.83
C HIS A 72 -2.57 -2.41 -5.81
N ARG A 73 -1.91 -2.59 -6.96
CA ARG A 73 -0.44 -2.44 -7.05
C ARG A 73 0.04 -1.06 -6.60
N LYS A 74 -0.58 0.02 -7.09
CA LYS A 74 -0.24 1.40 -6.67
C LYS A 74 -0.43 1.60 -5.17
N TYR A 75 -1.50 1.03 -4.61
CA TYR A 75 -1.82 1.16 -3.20
C TYR A 75 -0.80 0.43 -2.30
N ILE A 76 -0.40 -0.79 -2.68
CA ILE A 76 0.64 -1.55 -1.98
C ILE A 76 1.96 -0.78 -1.99
N LEU A 77 2.41 -0.30 -3.16
CA LEU A 77 3.65 0.46 -3.29
C LEU A 77 3.64 1.77 -2.47
N ALA A 78 2.49 2.48 -2.45
CA ALA A 78 2.34 3.67 -1.62
C ALA A 78 2.43 3.34 -0.13
N TRP A 79 1.91 2.19 0.29
CA TRP A 79 2.01 1.74 1.67
C TRP A 79 3.39 1.24 2.07
N GLN A 80 4.10 0.53 1.20
CA GLN A 80 5.51 0.20 1.42
C GLN A 80 6.34 1.46 1.70
N GLU A 81 6.12 2.52 0.91
CA GLU A 81 6.85 3.79 1.08
C GLU A 81 6.48 4.48 2.40
N ARG A 82 5.19 4.50 2.76
CA ARG A 82 4.74 5.02 4.07
C ARG A 82 5.33 4.24 5.23
N PHE A 83 5.42 2.92 5.10
CA PHE A 83 6.00 2.05 6.11
C PHE A 83 7.51 2.30 6.25
N ARG A 84 8.25 2.50 5.15
CA ARG A 84 9.64 2.97 5.18
C ARG A 84 9.82 4.31 5.88
N GLN A 85 8.82 5.19 5.81
CA GLN A 85 8.79 6.47 6.52
C GLN A 85 8.38 6.33 8.00
N GLY A 86 8.19 5.11 8.52
CA GLY A 86 7.81 4.86 9.91
C GLY A 86 6.32 5.03 10.20
N ARG A 87 5.45 5.03 9.18
CA ARG A 87 4.00 5.05 9.39
C ARG A 87 3.47 3.62 9.51
N GLU A 88 2.74 3.36 10.59
CA GLU A 88 2.06 2.08 10.80
C GLU A 88 0.89 1.90 9.81
N PRO A 89 0.66 0.68 9.31
CA PRO A 89 -0.42 0.39 8.36
C PRO A 89 -1.78 0.43 9.05
N TYR A 90 -2.73 1.11 8.40
CA TYR A 90 -4.12 1.17 8.83
C TYR A 90 -5.05 1.31 7.62
N HIS A 91 -6.33 0.97 7.78
CA HIS A 91 -7.28 1.03 6.68
C HIS A 91 -7.73 2.46 6.40
N ILE A 92 -7.22 3.06 5.31
CA ILE A 92 -7.69 4.35 4.81
C ILE A 92 -8.98 4.14 4.00
N LYS A 93 -10.13 4.39 4.64
CA LYS A 93 -11.45 4.28 4.02
C LYS A 93 -11.58 5.22 2.80
N PRO A 94 -12.18 4.76 1.69
CA PRO A 94 -12.49 5.63 0.58
C PRO A 94 -13.58 6.65 0.96
N GLY A 95 -13.53 7.82 0.34
CA GLY A 95 -14.59 8.82 0.50
C GLY A 95 -15.91 8.33 -0.11
N VAL A 96 -16.99 8.42 0.66
CA VAL A 96 -18.35 8.04 0.21
C VAL A 96 -19.15 9.29 -0.12
N LYS A 97 -19.89 9.27 -1.22
CA LYS A 97 -20.79 10.37 -1.60
C LYS A 97 -22.04 10.34 -0.73
N LYS A 98 -22.34 11.45 -0.06
CA LYS A 98 -23.61 11.66 0.65
C LYS A 98 -24.71 12.00 -0.37
N PHE A 99 -25.86 11.33 -0.28
CA PHE A 99 -27.04 11.58 -1.13
C PHE A 99 -26.76 11.64 -2.65
N GLY A 100 -25.85 10.77 -3.13
CA GLY A 100 -25.54 10.68 -4.56
C GLY A 100 -24.62 11.78 -5.10
N GLY A 101 -24.11 12.67 -4.23
CA GLY A 101 -23.27 13.82 -4.56
C GLY A 101 -24.04 15.14 -4.50
N GLU A 102 -23.32 16.25 -4.60
CA GLU A 102 -23.88 17.60 -4.47
C GLU A 102 -25.05 17.84 -5.44
N ARG A 103 -24.84 17.58 -6.74
CA ARG A 103 -25.83 17.84 -7.80
C ARG A 103 -27.15 17.07 -7.63
N ARG A 104 -27.12 15.87 -7.05
CA ARG A 104 -28.31 15.02 -6.89
C ARG A 104 -28.96 15.14 -5.51
N ARG A 105 -28.38 15.92 -4.59
CA ARG A 105 -28.82 15.97 -3.19
C ARG A 105 -30.28 16.42 -3.05
N ALA A 106 -30.66 17.49 -3.72
CA ALA A 106 -32.02 18.04 -3.62
C ALA A 106 -33.08 17.05 -4.13
N GLU A 107 -32.82 16.41 -5.26
CA GLU A 107 -33.72 15.40 -5.84
C GLU A 107 -33.86 14.18 -4.92
N VAL A 108 -32.74 13.65 -4.41
CA VAL A 108 -32.73 12.51 -3.48
C VAL A 108 -33.51 12.83 -2.21
N LEU A 109 -33.30 14.01 -1.62
CA LEU A 109 -34.04 14.45 -0.43
C LEU A 109 -35.53 14.61 -0.71
N HIS A 110 -35.90 15.16 -1.87
CA HIS A 110 -37.30 15.27 -2.26
C HIS A 110 -37.96 13.88 -2.34
N LYS A 111 -37.32 12.93 -3.02
CA LYS A 111 -37.80 11.54 -3.14
C LYS A 111 -37.97 10.87 -1.77
N MET A 112 -37.00 11.03 -0.87
CA MET A 112 -37.08 10.52 0.50
C MET A 112 -38.27 11.11 1.27
N ARG A 113 -38.52 12.42 1.12
CA ARG A 113 -39.66 13.10 1.76
C ARG A 113 -41.00 12.60 1.24
N GLN A 114 -41.13 12.40 -0.07
CA GLN A 114 -42.38 11.87 -0.65
C GLN A 114 -42.65 10.44 -0.20
N LYS A 115 -41.61 9.60 -0.11
CA LYS A 115 -41.74 8.20 0.35
C LYS A 115 -42.16 8.08 1.83
N SER A 116 -41.85 9.11 2.63
CA SER A 116 -42.15 9.11 4.06
C SER A 116 -43.57 9.61 4.40
N LYS A 117 -44.30 10.12 3.42
CA LYS A 117 -45.72 10.51 3.55
C LYS A 117 -46.59 9.35 3.11
#